data_AF-A0A5K0WY73-F1
#
_entry.id   AF-A0A5K0WY73-F1
#
_cell.length_a   1.000
_cell.length_b   1.000
_cell.length_c   1.000
_cell.angle_alpha   90.00
_cell.angle_beta   90.00
_cell.angle_gamma   90.00
#
_symmetry.space_group_name_H-M   'P 1'
#
loop_
_entity.id
_entity.type
_entity.pdbx_description
1 polymer ?
#
loop_
_entity_poly.entity_id
_entity_poly.type
_entity_poly.pdbx_seq_one_letter_code
_entity_poly.pdbx_strand_id
1 'polypeptide(L)' 'MAFFADVKVRTFWALCLLLFVPGRVLCYLFRVGDLDAWGVPAPVTPKIYDDWSQNNKFRIGDSL' A
#
# COMPACT_ATOMS: atom_id res chain seq x y z
N MET A 1 -42.18 17.25 -2.80
CA MET A 1 -41.02 17.51 -1.91
C MET A 1 -40.33 16.24 -1.39
N ALA A 2 -40.99 15.08 -1.30
CA ALA A 2 -40.39 13.84 -0.78
C ALA A 2 -39.23 13.27 -1.64
N PHE A 3 -39.31 13.35 -2.96
CA PHE A 3 -38.28 12.82 -3.89
C PHE A 3 -36.87 13.44 -3.70
N PHE A 4 -36.81 14.74 -3.36
CA PHE A 4 -35.54 15.44 -3.12
C PHE A 4 -34.92 15.11 -1.76
N ALA A 5 -35.73 14.75 -0.76
CA ALA A 5 -35.24 14.29 0.54
C ALA A 5 -34.58 12.91 0.41
N ASP A 6 -35.14 12.04 -0.42
CA ASP A 6 -34.61 10.71 -0.72
C ASP A 6 -33.23 10.76 -1.39
N VAL A 7 -33.07 11.64 -2.41
CA VAL A 7 -31.77 11.89 -3.06
C VAL A 7 -30.73 12.39 -2.06
N LYS A 8 -31.09 13.35 -1.19
CA LYS A 8 -30.16 13.92 -0.20
C LYS A 8 -29.71 12.87 0.82
N VAL A 9 -30.64 12.06 1.31
CA VAL A 9 -30.37 10.97 2.24
C VAL A 9 -29.48 9.92 1.58
N ARG A 10 -29.78 9.53 0.33
CA ARG A 10 -28.95 8.57 -0.41
C ARG A 10 -27.55 9.10 -0.67
N THR A 11 -27.39 10.37 -1.03
CA THR A 11 -26.06 10.99 -1.20
C THR A 11 -25.31 11.09 0.12
N PHE A 12 -26.00 11.36 1.23
CA PHE A 12 -25.39 11.41 2.56
C PHE A 12 -24.87 10.04 2.98
N TRP A 13 -25.67 8.97 2.84
CA TRP A 13 -25.24 7.61 3.15
C TRP A 13 -24.09 7.14 2.25
N ALA A 14 -24.10 7.50 0.96
CA ALA A 14 -23.00 7.20 0.05
C ALA A 14 -21.69 7.89 0.47
N LEU A 15 -21.75 9.15 0.91
CA LEU A 15 -20.60 9.87 1.46
C LEU A 15 -20.11 9.25 2.78
N CYS A 16 -21.02 8.88 3.68
CA CYS A 16 -20.66 8.19 4.91
C CYS A 16 -19.95 6.86 4.62
N LEU A 17 -20.43 6.07 3.64
CA LEU A 17 -19.79 4.80 3.24
C LEU A 17 -18.38 5.02 2.65
N LEU A 18 -18.16 6.09 1.88
CA LEU A 18 -16.83 6.45 1.37
C LEU A 18 -15.86 6.83 2.50
N LEU A 19 -16.36 7.47 3.56
CA LEU A 19 -15.58 7.83 4.75
C LEU A 19 -15.37 6.64 5.71
N PHE A 20 -16.25 5.64 5.67
CA PHE A 20 -16.17 4.42 6.47
C PHE A 20 -15.33 3.31 5.85
N VAL A 21 -14.68 3.56 4.71
CA VAL A 21 -13.65 2.64 4.20
C VAL A 21 -12.58 2.57 5.30
N PRO A 22 -12.41 1.41 5.97
CA PRO A 22 -11.42 1.28 7.02
C PRO A 22 -10.07 1.74 6.45
N GLY A 23 -9.39 2.62 7.18
CA GLY A 23 -8.15 3.25 6.75
C GLY A 23 -7.26 2.18 6.13
N ARG A 24 -7.06 2.25 4.82
CA ARG A 24 -6.21 1.30 4.12
C ARG A 24 -4.88 1.35 4.86
N VAL A 25 -4.47 0.26 5.50
CA VAL A 25 -3.09 0.14 5.97
C VAL A 25 -2.27 0.36 4.71
N LEU A 26 -1.52 1.47 4.66
CA LEU A 26 -0.66 1.77 3.54
C LEU A 26 0.56 0.87 3.67
N CYS A 27 0.33 -0.43 3.47
CA CYS A 27 1.34 -1.47 3.45
C CYS A 27 1.83 -1.67 2.02
N TYR A 28 3.15 -1.79 1.88
CA TYR A 28 3.81 -2.07 0.62
C TYR A 28 4.48 -3.44 0.69
N LEU A 29 4.37 -4.21 -0.40
CA LEU A 29 5.13 -5.45 -0.58
C LEU A 29 6.40 -5.09 -1.35
N PHE A 30 7.53 -5.13 -0.65
CA PHE A 30 8.82 -4.91 -1.28
C PHE A 30 9.29 -6.17 -1.99
N ARG A 31 10.03 -6.00 -3.08
CA ARG A 31 10.73 -7.08 -3.76
C ARG A 31 12.20 -7.01 -3.37
N VAL A 32 12.67 -8.01 -2.63
CA VAL A 32 14.01 -7.94 -2.05
C VAL A 32 15.11 -7.91 -3.13
N GLY A 33 15.97 -6.90 -3.05
CA GLY A 33 17.05 -6.67 -4.03
C GLY A 33 16.57 -6.22 -5.42
N ASP A 34 15.28 -5.93 -5.59
CA ASP A 34 14.64 -5.67 -6.89
C ASP A 34 14.81 -6.82 -7.91
N LEU A 35 15.09 -8.04 -7.43
CA LEU A 35 15.34 -9.26 -8.21
C LEU A 35 14.11 -10.16 -8.31
N ASP A 36 14.06 -11.05 -9.31
CA ASP A 36 12.97 -12.05 -9.49
C ASP A 36 12.76 -12.95 -8.28
N ALA A 37 13.82 -13.25 -7.53
CA ALA A 37 13.76 -14.03 -6.32
C ALA A 37 14.95 -13.69 -5.40
N TRP A 38 14.85 -14.13 -4.16
CA TRP A 38 15.98 -14.13 -3.23
C TRP A 38 17.03 -15.15 -3.68
N GLY A 39 18.28 -14.71 -3.81
CA GLY A 39 19.38 -15.54 -4.32
C GLY A 39 20.77 -15.09 -3.90
N VAL A 40 21.79 -15.73 -4.45
CA VAL A 40 23.19 -15.36 -4.21
C VAL A 40 23.51 -14.08 -5.01
N PRO A 41 24.12 -13.04 -4.39
CA PRO A 41 24.51 -11.83 -5.10
C PRO A 41 25.43 -12.12 -6.29
N ALA A 42 25.17 -11.47 -7.41
CA ALA A 42 26.03 -11.56 -8.58
C ALA A 42 27.38 -10.86 -8.30
N PRO A 43 28.49 -11.31 -8.91
CA PRO A 43 29.80 -10.65 -8.74
C PRO A 43 29.81 -9.16 -9.12
N VAL A 44 28.90 -8.74 -10.01
CA VAL A 44 28.74 -7.34 -10.43
C VAL A 44 28.03 -6.46 -9.37
N THR A 45 27.24 -7.06 -8.49
CA THR A 45 26.44 -6.37 -7.46
C THR A 45 26.55 -7.10 -6.11
N PRO A 46 27.76 -7.23 -5.54
CA PRO A 46 27.99 -8.06 -4.35
C PRO A 46 27.30 -7.52 -3.08
N LYS A 47 26.95 -6.23 -3.06
CA LYS A 47 26.31 -5.54 -1.93
C LYS A 47 24.81 -5.29 -2.13
N ILE A 48 24.18 -5.97 -3.08
CA ILE A 48 22.80 -5.69 -3.50
C ILE A 48 21.81 -5.61 -2.34
N TYR A 49 21.91 -6.49 -1.33
CA TYR A 49 20.97 -6.50 -0.20
C TYR A 49 21.26 -5.40 0.82
N ASP A 50 22.53 -5.08 1.06
CA ASP A 50 22.91 -3.96 1.92
C ASP A 50 22.41 -2.64 1.32
N ASP A 51 22.72 -2.41 0.03
CA ASP A 51 22.33 -1.20 -0.69
C ASP A 51 20.80 -1.10 -0.80
N TRP A 52 20.12 -2.20 -1.11
CA TRP A 52 18.66 -2.24 -1.19
C TRP A 52 18.01 -1.94 0.17
N SER A 53 18.52 -2.51 1.27
CA SER A 53 17.95 -2.27 2.60
C SER A 53 18.08 -0.82 3.06
N GLN A 54 19.19 -0.15 2.70
CA GLN A 54 19.45 1.25 3.03
C GLN A 54 18.61 2.22 2.18
N ASN A 55 18.30 1.84 0.95
CA ASN A 55 17.53 2.68 0.03
C ASN A 55 16.01 2.58 0.22
N ASN A 56 15.53 1.53 0.90
CA ASN A 56 14.11 1.32 1.17
C ASN A 56 13.70 1.83 2.57
N LYS A 57 12.49 2.38 2.67
CA LYS A 57 11.92 2.89 3.93
C LYS A 57 10.74 2.03 4.36
N PHE A 58 11.00 1.11 5.28
CA PHE A 58 9.99 0.21 5.83
C PHE A 58 9.10 0.90 6.86
N ARG A 59 7.81 0.60 6.80
CA ARG A 59 6.78 1.03 7.75
C ARG A 59 6.13 -0.20 8.38
N ILE A 60 5.55 -0.01 9.56
CA ILE A 60 4.80 -1.08 10.23
C ILE A 60 3.63 -1.49 9.34
N GLY A 61 3.55 -2.78 9.03
CA GLY A 61 2.55 -3.36 8.14
C GLY A 61 3.09 -3.71 6.75
N ASP A 62 4.29 -3.27 6.38
CA ASP A 62 4.93 -3.66 5.12
C ASP A 62 5.35 -5.14 5.13
N SER A 63 5.56 -5.70 3.94
CA SER A 63 6.01 -7.07 3.73
C SER A 63 7.17 -7.11 2.75
N LEU A 64 7.94 -8.21 2.78
CA LEU A 64 9.12 -8.47 1.95
C LEU A 64 8.91 -9.69 1.05
#